data_AF-A0A650G2P8-F1
#
_entry.id   AF-A0A650G2P8-F1
#
_cell.length_a   1.000
_cell.length_b   1.000
_cell.length_c   1.000
_cell.angle_alpha   90.00
_cell.angle_beta   90.00
_cell.angle_gamma   90.00
#
_symmetry.space_group_name_H-M   'P 1'
#
loop_
_entity.id
_entity.type
_entity.pdbx_description
1 polymer ?
#
loop_
_entity_poly.entity_id
_entity_poly.type
_entity_poly.pdbx_seq_one_letter_code
_entity_poly.pdbx_strand_id
1 'polypeptide(L)'
;MKKMQVHLSDWLVKHELIHRSLGFDCRGIETLQIKIEDWDSIAVISYVYGYNYLRSQCAYGVAPGGFLASVYHLTKIRYGIDKPEEVCIKIFAPRSNPQIPSVFWIWRSADFQ
;
A
#
# COMPACT_ATOMS: atom_id res chain seq x y z
N MET A 1 -13.20 -10.74 -23.42
CA MET A 1 -13.45 -11.12 -22.01
C MET A 1 -12.72 -10.13 -21.12
N LYS A 2 -13.40 -9.30 -20.33
CA LYS A 2 -12.75 -8.47 -19.31
C LYS A 2 -12.23 -9.42 -18.23
N LYS A 3 -10.92 -9.50 -18.02
CA LYS A 3 -10.37 -10.16 -16.83
C LYS A 3 -10.96 -9.44 -15.62
N MET A 4 -11.65 -10.17 -14.75
CA MET A 4 -12.06 -9.66 -13.45
C MET A 4 -10.80 -9.30 -12.69
N GLN A 5 -10.65 -8.02 -12.34
CA GLN A 5 -9.47 -7.53 -11.65
C GLN A 5 -9.55 -8.03 -10.20
N VAL A 6 -8.64 -8.93 -9.84
CA VAL A 6 -8.56 -9.44 -8.46
C VAL A 6 -7.80 -8.42 -7.65
N HIS A 7 -8.52 -7.73 -6.77
CA HIS A 7 -7.97 -6.70 -5.90
C HIS A 7 -6.99 -7.29 -4.88
N LEU A 8 -6.09 -6.47 -4.34
CA LEU A 8 -5.13 -6.93 -3.34
C LEU A 8 -5.88 -7.38 -2.08
N SER A 9 -6.93 -6.67 -1.68
CA SER A 9 -7.79 -7.05 -0.55
C SER A 9 -8.29 -8.49 -0.66
N ASP A 10 -8.88 -8.87 -1.79
CA ASP A 10 -9.44 -10.21 -2.01
C ASP A 10 -8.36 -11.29 -1.89
N TRP A 11 -7.17 -11.02 -2.43
CA TRP A 11 -6.04 -11.93 -2.33
C TRP A 11 -5.55 -12.07 -0.90
N LEU A 12 -5.46 -10.97 -0.14
CA LEU A 12 -5.06 -10.99 1.26
C LEU A 12 -6.07 -11.74 2.13
N VAL A 13 -7.38 -11.56 1.90
CA VAL A 13 -8.44 -12.32 2.58
C VAL A 13 -8.27 -13.82 2.33
N LYS A 14 -8.01 -14.22 1.07
CA LYS A 14 -7.81 -15.62 0.71
C LYS A 14 -6.63 -16.28 1.43
N HIS A 15 -5.62 -15.51 1.81
CA HIS A 15 -4.43 -15.99 2.52
C HIS A 15 -4.46 -15.66 4.02
N GLU A 16 -5.63 -15.27 4.55
CA GLU A 16 -5.83 -14.99 5.98
C GLU A 16 -4.93 -13.86 6.52
N LEU A 17 -4.53 -12.93 5.65
CA LEU A 17 -3.67 -11.81 6.01
C LEU A 17 -4.54 -10.62 6.46
N ILE A 18 -4.29 -10.20 7.70
CA ILE A 18 -5.06 -9.15 8.36
C ILE A 18 -4.79 -7.80 7.68
N HIS A 19 -5.86 -7.18 7.23
CA HIS A 19 -5.88 -5.82 6.70
C HIS A 19 -7.29 -5.25 6.86
N ARG A 20 -7.45 -3.94 6.67
CA ARG A 20 -8.76 -3.29 6.64
C ARG A 20 -8.92 -2.54 5.32
N SER A 21 -9.92 -2.88 4.52
CA SER A 21 -10.27 -2.05 3.37
C SER A 21 -10.81 -0.69 3.81
N LEU A 22 -10.30 0.38 3.21
CA LEU A 22 -10.77 1.76 3.38
C LEU A 22 -11.66 2.20 2.20
N GLY A 23 -11.99 1.28 1.29
CA GLY A 23 -12.71 1.57 0.06
C GLY A 23 -11.79 2.07 -1.07
N PHE A 24 -12.37 2.83 -1.99
CA PHE A 24 -11.69 3.33 -3.18
C PHE A 24 -11.48 4.84 -3.10
N ASP A 25 -10.36 5.32 -3.64
CA ASP A 25 -10.10 6.76 -3.77
C ASP A 25 -10.97 7.40 -4.86
N CYS A 26 -10.85 8.72 -5.03
CA CYS A 26 -11.61 9.46 -6.05
C CYS A 26 -11.30 9.07 -7.50
N ARG A 27 -10.26 8.26 -7.74
CA ARG A 27 -9.88 7.70 -9.05
C ARG A 27 -10.25 6.22 -9.18
N GLY A 28 -10.88 5.63 -8.16
CA GLY A 28 -11.23 4.21 -8.14
C GLY A 28 -10.07 3.29 -7.77
N ILE A 29 -9.00 3.80 -7.14
CA ILE A 29 -7.87 2.99 -6.67
C ILE A 29 -8.19 2.44 -5.28
N GLU A 30 -8.03 1.12 -5.10
CA GLU A 30 -8.25 0.46 -3.82
C GLU A 30 -7.30 1.02 -2.75
N THR A 31 -7.84 1.33 -1.57
CA THR A 31 -7.06 1.78 -0.43
C THR A 31 -7.19 0.81 0.74
N LEU A 32 -6.05 0.36 1.27
CA LEU A 32 -5.98 -0.59 2.39
C LEU A 32 -5.30 0.05 3.59
N GLN A 33 -5.82 -0.20 4.77
CA GLN A 33 -5.15 0.06 6.04
C GLN A 33 -4.43 -1.20 6.50
N ILE A 34 -3.14 -1.04 6.80
CA ILE A 34 -2.27 -2.09 7.35
C ILE A 34 -1.77 -1.64 8.71
N LYS A 35 -1.67 -2.57 9.67
CA LYS A 35 -1.06 -2.31 10.97
C LYS A 35 0.45 -2.21 10.83
N ILE A 36 1.11 -1.49 11.73
CA ILE A 36 2.57 -1.32 11.69
C ILE A 36 3.24 -2.69 11.81
N GLU A 37 2.75 -3.53 12.71
CA GLU A 37 3.27 -4.87 13.00
C GLU A 37 3.27 -5.81 11.78
N ASP A 38 2.30 -5.65 10.87
CA ASP A 38 2.12 -6.51 9.70
C ASP A 38 2.84 -5.95 8.45
N TRP A 39 3.36 -4.72 8.53
CA TRP A 39 3.80 -3.97 7.35
C TRP A 39 4.89 -4.65 6.55
N ASP A 40 5.95 -5.13 7.21
CA ASP A 40 7.09 -5.77 6.51
C ASP A 40 6.63 -6.97 5.67
N SER A 41 5.76 -7.80 6.25
CA SER A 41 5.20 -8.97 5.58
C SER A 41 4.33 -8.55 4.39
N ILE A 42 3.43 -7.59 4.60
CA ILE A 42 2.55 -7.10 3.54
C ILE A 42 3.32 -6.42 2.41
N ALA A 43 4.41 -5.70 2.72
CA ALA A 43 5.25 -5.07 1.72
C ALA A 43 5.94 -6.11 0.82
N VAL A 44 6.53 -7.15 1.42
CA VAL A 44 7.15 -8.26 0.67
C VAL A 44 6.10 -9.01 -0.17
N ILE A 45 4.95 -9.32 0.42
CA ILE A 45 3.86 -10.02 -0.26
C ILE A 45 3.32 -9.18 -1.43
N SER A 46 3.18 -7.87 -1.24
CA SER A 46 2.75 -6.95 -2.31
C SER A 46 3.73 -6.97 -3.49
N TYR A 47 5.03 -6.97 -3.20
CA TYR A 47 6.07 -7.09 -4.22
C TYR A 47 5.99 -8.43 -4.97
N VAL A 48 5.89 -9.55 -4.24
CA VAL A 48 5.74 -10.90 -4.82
C VAL A 48 4.46 -11.03 -5.65
N TYR A 49 3.36 -10.40 -5.22
CA TYR A 49 2.10 -10.34 -5.96
C TYR A 49 2.20 -9.51 -7.25
N GLY A 50 3.29 -8.75 -7.41
CA GLY A 50 3.68 -8.09 -8.66
C GLY A 50 3.64 -6.57 -8.61
N TYR A 51 3.42 -5.95 -7.46
CA TYR A 51 3.56 -4.49 -7.29
C TYR A 51 5.04 -4.11 -7.28
N ASN A 52 5.63 -4.07 -8.47
CA ASN A 52 7.05 -3.85 -8.71
C ASN A 52 7.45 -2.36 -8.75
N TYR A 53 6.49 -1.43 -8.63
CA TYR A 53 6.75 -0.01 -8.72
C TYR A 53 6.08 0.77 -7.59
N LEU A 54 6.89 1.31 -6.68
CA LEU A 54 6.46 2.32 -5.70
C LEU A 54 6.44 3.67 -6.40
N ARG A 55 5.22 4.12 -6.77
CA ARG A 55 4.99 5.35 -7.52
C ARG A 55 5.16 6.58 -6.64
N SER A 56 4.61 6.53 -5.43
CA SER A 56 4.68 7.63 -4.48
C SER A 56 4.59 7.09 -3.06
N GLN A 57 5.55 7.48 -2.23
CA GLN A 57 5.44 7.42 -0.78
C GLN A 57 5.19 8.85 -0.27
N CYS A 58 4.27 9.01 0.66
CA CYS A 58 4.07 10.28 1.34
C CYS A 58 3.56 10.08 2.77
N ALA A 59 3.68 11.12 3.59
CA ALA A 59 3.13 11.12 4.95
C ALA A 59 2.28 12.37 5.18
N TYR A 60 1.22 12.23 5.99
CA TYR A 60 0.36 13.35 6.37
C TYR A 60 -0.18 13.21 7.80
N GLY A 61 -0.52 14.34 8.42
CA GLY A 61 -1.25 14.35 9.71
C GLY A 61 -2.74 14.13 9.47
N VAL A 62 -3.33 13.11 10.10
CA VAL A 62 -4.73 12.74 9.87
C VAL A 62 -5.68 13.77 10.49
N ALA A 63 -5.33 14.27 11.67
CA ALA A 63 -6.03 15.33 12.38
C ALA A 63 -5.05 16.04 13.34
N PRO A 64 -5.35 17.26 13.80
CA PRO A 64 -4.63 17.87 14.93
C PRO A 64 -4.68 16.95 16.15
N GLY A 65 -3.53 16.73 16.82
CA GLY A 65 -3.42 15.81 17.97
C GLY A 65 -3.59 14.30 17.68
N GLY A 66 -4.19 13.91 16.55
CA GLY A 66 -4.38 12.51 16.14
C GLY A 66 -3.15 11.79 15.55
N PHE A 67 -3.42 10.74 14.78
CA PHE A 67 -2.41 9.89 14.11
C PHE A 67 -1.68 10.61 12.96
N LEU A 68 -0.48 10.12 12.66
CA LEU A 68 0.17 10.31 11.36
C LEU A 68 -0.21 9.14 10.44
N ALA A 69 -0.24 9.39 9.15
CA ALA A 69 -0.44 8.36 8.14
C ALA A 69 0.74 8.35 7.17
N SER A 70 1.37 7.20 6.98
CA SER A 70 2.26 6.94 5.86
C SER A 70 1.49 6.21 4.76
N VAL A 71 1.63 6.68 3.54
CA VAL A 71 0.94 6.17 2.36
C VAL A 71 1.95 5.65 1.35
N TYR A 72 1.69 4.47 0.81
CA TYR A 72 2.47 3.84 -0.24
C TYR A 72 1.56 3.56 -1.42
N HIS A 73 1.73 4.32 -2.51
CA HIS A 73 1.03 4.10 -3.75
C HIS A 73 1.85 3.15 -4.62
N LEU A 74 1.36 1.92 -4.74
CA LEU A 74 2.01 0.84 -5.48
C LEU A 74 1.31 0.60 -6.82
N THR A 75 2.10 0.29 -7.84
CA THR A 75 1.62 -0.01 -9.19
C THR A 75 2.24 -1.30 -9.71
N LYS A 76 1.43 -2.12 -10.40
CA LYS A 76 1.92 -3.28 -11.16
C LYS A 76 2.27 -2.85 -12.59
N ILE A 77 3.55 -2.63 -12.86
CA ILE A 77 4.02 -2.25 -14.19
C ILE A 77 4.39 -3.51 -14.99
N ARG A 78 3.89 -3.56 -16.23
CA ARG A 78 4.24 -4.57 -17.24
C ARG A 78 4.44 -3.86 -18.58
N TYR A 79 5.21 -4.47 -19.47
CA TYR A 79 5.39 -3.92 -20.81
C TYR A 79 4.05 -3.83 -21.55
N GLY A 80 3.79 -2.68 -22.18
CA GLY A 80 2.60 -2.45 -23.02
C GLY A 80 1.26 -2.33 -22.26
N ILE A 81 1.28 -2.00 -20.96
CA ILE A 81 0.04 -1.81 -20.18
C ILE A 81 -0.43 -0.36 -20.18
N ASP A 82 -1.66 -0.10 -20.63
CA ASP A 82 -2.23 1.26 -20.67
C ASP A 82 -2.82 1.69 -19.31
N LYS A 83 -3.41 0.73 -18.58
CA LYS A 83 -4.06 0.95 -17.28
C LYS A 83 -3.54 -0.08 -16.29
N PRO A 84 -2.40 0.18 -15.61
CA PRO A 84 -1.85 -0.75 -14.65
C PRO A 84 -2.76 -0.87 -13.42
N GLU A 85 -2.66 -2.00 -12.73
CA GLU A 85 -3.30 -2.19 -11.43
C GLU A 85 -2.55 -1.38 -10.36
N GLU A 86 -3.32 -0.71 -9.51
CA GLU A 86 -2.83 0.21 -8.50
C GLU A 86 -3.47 -0.09 -7.16
N VAL A 87 -2.74 0.17 -6.07
CA VAL A 87 -3.25 0.12 -4.70
C VAL A 87 -2.58 1.18 -3.86
N CYS A 88 -3.33 1.77 -2.93
CA CYS A 88 -2.84 2.69 -1.92
C CYS A 88 -2.82 1.99 -0.56
N ILE A 89 -1.65 1.78 0.01
CA ILE A 89 -1.50 1.26 1.37
C ILE A 89 -1.36 2.42 2.33
N LYS A 90 -2.12 2.41 3.42
CA LYS A 90 -2.06 3.40 4.50
C LYS A 90 -1.71 2.74 5.82
N ILE A 91 -0.73 3.31 6.51
CA ILE A 91 -0.30 2.87 7.83
C ILE A 91 -0.47 4.05 8.77
N PHE A 92 -1.26 3.85 9.82
CA PHE A 92 -1.50 4.87 10.83
C PHE A 92 -0.55 4.65 11.99
N ALA A 93 0.24 5.68 12.33
CA ALA A 93 1.20 5.64 13.42
C ALA A 93 0.90 6.71 14.47
N PRO A 94 1.02 6.39 15.77
CA PRO A 94 0.80 7.35 16.84
C PRO A 94 1.86 8.44 16.80
N ARG A 95 1.49 9.70 17.01
CA ARG A 95 2.44 10.82 17.05
C ARG A 95 3.51 10.69 18.14
N SER A 96 3.20 10.01 19.24
CA SER A 96 4.14 9.78 20.34
C SER A 96 5.27 8.81 19.97
N ASN A 97 5.05 7.90 19.02
CA ASN A 97 6.05 6.94 18.56
C ASN A 97 5.82 6.54 17.09
N PRO A 98 6.11 7.43 16.13
CA PRO A 98 5.75 7.24 14.72
C PRO A 98 6.79 6.42 13.96
N GLN A 99 7.06 5.20 14.42
CA GLN A 99 8.03 4.31 13.80
C GLN A 99 7.33 3.35 12.84
N ILE A 100 7.78 3.33 11.58
CA ILE A 100 7.33 2.40 10.54
C ILE A 100 8.56 1.83 9.85
N PRO A 101 8.66 0.50 9.68
CA PRO A 101 9.76 -0.12 8.92
C PRO A 101 9.90 0.44 7.50
N SER A 102 11.15 0.70 7.08
CA SER A 102 11.43 1.21 5.75
C SER A 102 11.30 0.12 4.69
N VAL A 103 10.71 0.46 3.55
CA VAL A 103 10.58 -0.42 2.38
C VAL A 103 11.65 -0.20 1.33
N PHE A 104 12.71 0.56 1.64
CA PHE A 104 13.85 0.81 0.74
C PHE A 104 14.43 -0.48 0.14
N TRP A 105 14.46 -1.56 0.92
CA TRP A 105 14.99 -2.85 0.49
C TRP A 105 14.10 -3.56 -0.54
N ILE A 106 12.82 -3.19 -0.61
CA ILE A 106 11.83 -3.75 -1.55
C ILE A 106 11.70 -2.82 -2.77
N TRP A 107 11.50 -1.53 -2.52
CA TRP A 107 11.45 -0.49 -3.54
C TRP A 107 12.47 0.61 -3.23
N ARG A 108 13.54 0.65 -4.03
CA ARG A 108 14.63 1.64 -3.86
C ARG A 108 14.17 3.09 -4.02
N SER A 109 13.02 3.34 -4.66
CA SER A 109 12.48 4.70 -4.77
C SER A 109 12.06 5.32 -3.44
N ALA A 110 11.96 4.53 -2.36
CA ALA A 110 11.72 5.02 -0.99
C ALA A 110 12.94 5.73 -0.36
N ASP A 111 14.09 5.78 -1.03
CA ASP A 111 15.32 6.40 -0.48
C ASP A 111 15.16 7.91 -0.21
N PHE A 112 14.47 8.62 -1.11
CA PHE A 112 14.31 10.08 -1.06
C PHE A 112 12.88 10.57 -0.78
N GLN A 113 11.89 9.67 -0.71
CA GLN A 113 10.48 10.02 -0.55
C GLN A 113 10.04 9.92 0.92
#